data_AF-A0A830EDP3-F1
#
_entry.id   AF-A0A830EDP3-F1
#
_cell.length_a   1.000
_cell.length_b   1.000
_cell.length_c   1.000
_cell.angle_alpha   90.00
_cell.angle_beta   90.00
_cell.angle_gamma   90.00
#
_symmetry.space_group_name_H-M   'P 1'
#
loop_
_entity.id
_entity.type
_entity.pdbx_description
1 polymer ?
#
loop_
_entity_poly.entity_id
_entity_poly.type
_entity_poly.pdbx_seq_one_letter_code
_entity_poly.pdbx_strand_id
1 'polypeptide(L)'
;MTDAQEHALAVLRDIDACFHRLFEAVDNADETAATPVADPITILRRVRSQIDAALLDQHRRTDDKPLPDGGSCVLQWTPSDTPPRRLVLEPDGDGDKWTRRELEWTGAGWRTCRRDTIRDVAISAPAEPRYPDPVDPPILDTLLALIRGTWTNPDPDVLVFDTLGMTEQGVLVAVDGELRYRDAGSPQWYTVTNEAELSHHLQQKGQPVVQSLSETSLTRQHFTPSPLTDDEG
;
A
#
# COMPACT_ATOMS: atom_id res chain seq x y z
N MET A 1 -16.60 26.28 -27.83
CA MET A 1 -15.21 25.91 -28.16
C MET A 1 -15.02 26.06 -29.66
N THR A 2 -13.91 26.63 -30.13
CA THR A 2 -13.63 26.74 -31.57
C THR A 2 -12.84 25.52 -32.04
N ASP A 3 -12.97 25.16 -33.32
CA ASP A 3 -12.34 23.99 -33.95
C ASP A 3 -10.80 23.97 -33.76
N ALA A 4 -10.18 25.15 -33.79
CA ALA A 4 -8.75 25.33 -33.51
C ALA A 4 -8.36 25.02 -32.05
N GLN A 5 -9.27 25.24 -31.11
CA GLN A 5 -9.07 25.01 -29.67
C GLN A 5 -9.25 23.52 -29.31
N GLU A 6 -10.15 22.82 -30.00
CA GLU A 6 -10.29 21.36 -29.93
C GLU A 6 -9.07 20.66 -30.52
N HIS A 7 -8.58 21.14 -31.66
CA HIS A 7 -7.36 20.61 -32.28
C HIS A 7 -6.13 20.80 -31.38
N ALA A 8 -5.96 21.97 -30.76
CA ALA A 8 -4.87 22.23 -29.83
C ALA A 8 -4.92 21.30 -28.59
N LEU A 9 -6.12 21.00 -28.06
CA LEU A 9 -6.29 20.05 -26.96
C LEU A 9 -5.94 18.62 -27.33
N ALA A 10 -6.34 18.17 -28.52
CA ALA A 10 -5.98 16.85 -29.02
C ALA A 10 -4.46 16.69 -29.12
N VAL A 11 -3.77 17.71 -29.66
CA VAL A 11 -2.31 17.73 -29.77
C VAL A 11 -1.62 17.69 -28.41
N LEU A 12 -2.11 18.45 -27.42
CA LEU A 12 -1.53 18.43 -26.07
C LEU A 12 -1.71 17.07 -25.37
N ARG A 13 -2.85 16.40 -25.56
CA ARG A 13 -3.10 15.04 -25.05
C ARG A 13 -2.20 14.00 -25.71
N ASP A 14 -2.00 14.10 -27.02
CA ASP A 14 -1.08 13.23 -27.76
C ASP A 14 0.37 13.41 -27.28
N ILE A 15 0.77 14.65 -27.00
CA ILE A 15 2.08 14.96 -26.44
C ILE A 15 2.26 14.38 -25.03
N ASP A 16 1.27 14.49 -24.14
CA ASP A 16 1.32 13.87 -22.81
C ASP A 16 1.41 12.33 -22.89
N ALA A 17 0.64 11.70 -23.79
CA ALA A 17 0.73 10.26 -24.03
C ALA A 17 2.10 9.82 -24.59
N CYS A 18 2.77 10.68 -25.37
CA CYS A 18 4.14 10.46 -25.81
C CYS A 18 5.14 10.60 -24.66
N PHE A 19 4.99 11.60 -23.79
CA PHE A 19 5.84 11.74 -22.61
C PHE A 19 5.70 10.56 -21.65
N HIS A 20 4.48 10.07 -21.44
CA HIS A 20 4.25 8.90 -20.58
C HIS A 20 4.99 7.66 -21.08
N ARG A 21 4.92 7.38 -22.40
CA ARG A 21 5.68 6.29 -23.03
C ARG A 21 7.20 6.47 -22.96
N LEU A 22 7.68 7.72 -23.05
CA LEU A 22 9.11 8.02 -22.90
C LEU A 22 9.60 7.80 -21.47
N PHE A 23 8.81 8.16 -20.45
CA PHE A 23 9.15 7.88 -19.06
C PHE A 23 9.14 6.38 -18.77
N GLU A 24 8.14 5.66 -19.26
CA GLU A 24 8.07 4.20 -19.14
C GLU A 24 9.29 3.52 -19.82
N ALA A 25 9.70 3.99 -21.00
CA ALA A 25 10.87 3.47 -21.69
C ALA A 25 12.20 3.76 -20.95
N VAL A 26 12.29 4.90 -20.26
CA VAL A 26 13.46 5.28 -19.45
C VAL A 26 13.54 4.45 -18.17
N ASP A 27 12.43 4.22 -17.48
CA ASP A 27 12.38 3.38 -16.26
C ASP A 27 12.70 1.91 -16.57
N ASN A 28 12.47 1.45 -17.81
CA ASN A 28 12.78 0.09 -18.26
C ASN A 28 14.18 -0.07 -18.88
N ALA A 29 14.98 1.00 -19.00
CA ALA A 29 16.32 0.95 -19.57
C ALA A 29 17.39 0.70 -18.48
N ASP A 30 18.07 -0.43 -18.56
CA ASP A 30 19.09 -0.88 -17.59
C ASP A 30 20.29 0.09 -17.51
N GLU A 31 20.76 0.36 -16.29
CA GLU A 31 21.73 1.41 -15.94
C GLU A 31 23.14 1.11 -16.48
N THR A 32 23.44 1.42 -17.74
CA THR A 32 24.83 1.46 -18.24
C THR A 32 25.07 2.54 -19.29
N ALA A 33 25.18 3.81 -18.86
CA ALA A 33 26.08 4.80 -19.48
C ALA A 33 26.20 6.07 -18.62
N ALA A 34 27.44 6.55 -18.45
CA ALA A 34 27.84 7.59 -17.51
C ALA A 34 27.72 9.05 -18.02
N THR A 35 27.52 9.96 -17.04
CA THR A 35 27.98 11.38 -16.94
C THR A 35 27.26 12.52 -17.70
N PRO A 36 27.32 13.78 -17.19
CA PRO A 36 26.15 14.56 -16.81
C PRO A 36 25.83 15.64 -17.84
N VAL A 37 24.71 15.46 -18.53
CA VAL A 37 23.98 16.54 -19.20
C VAL A 37 22.75 16.80 -18.34
N ALA A 38 22.30 18.06 -18.23
CA ALA A 38 21.11 18.44 -17.45
C ALA A 38 20.04 17.36 -17.56
N ASP A 39 19.77 16.71 -16.43
CA ASP A 39 19.07 15.43 -16.35
C ASP A 39 17.85 15.45 -17.30
N PRO A 40 17.88 14.68 -18.40
CA PRO A 40 16.81 14.66 -19.39
C PRO A 40 15.45 14.43 -18.72
N ILE A 41 15.41 13.65 -17.64
CA ILE A 41 14.22 13.42 -16.83
C ILE A 41 13.73 14.70 -16.16
N THR A 42 14.62 15.51 -15.60
CA THR A 42 14.28 16.82 -15.03
C THR A 42 13.72 17.79 -16.07
N ILE A 43 14.26 17.81 -17.29
CA ILE A 43 13.72 18.63 -18.39
C ILE A 43 12.34 18.12 -18.81
N LEU A 44 12.18 16.81 -18.98
CA LEU A 44 10.89 16.20 -19.33
C LEU A 44 9.82 16.46 -18.26
N ARG A 45 10.18 16.36 -16.97
CA ARG A 45 9.29 16.67 -15.84
C ARG A 45 8.87 18.13 -15.85
N ARG A 46 9.79 19.05 -16.12
CA ARG A 46 9.49 20.49 -16.24
C ARG A 46 8.56 20.80 -17.40
N VAL A 47 8.79 20.19 -18.58
CA VAL A 47 7.94 20.38 -19.76
C VAL A 47 6.54 19.82 -19.51
N ARG A 48 6.44 18.66 -18.84
CA ARG A 48 5.16 18.06 -18.45
C ARG A 48 4.36 18.98 -17.52
N SER A 49 5.01 19.51 -16.48
CA SER A 49 4.40 20.49 -15.56
C SER A 49 3.82 21.72 -16.30
N GLN A 50 4.52 22.23 -17.32
CA GLN A 50 4.03 23.37 -18.12
C GLN A 50 2.81 23.01 -18.98
N ILE A 51 2.77 21.79 -19.53
CA ILE A 51 1.64 21.30 -20.33
C ILE A 51 0.43 21.04 -19.44
N ASP A 52 0.62 20.42 -18.28
CA ASP A 52 -0.43 20.17 -17.29
C ASP A 52 -1.06 21.48 -16.80
N ALA A 53 -0.25 22.50 -16.52
CA ALA A 53 -0.76 23.82 -16.14
C ALA A 53 -1.63 24.45 -17.24
N ALA A 54 -1.21 24.34 -18.50
CA ALA A 54 -1.97 24.85 -19.65
C ALA A 54 -3.29 24.08 -19.86
N LEU A 55 -3.28 22.76 -19.67
CA LEU A 55 -4.47 21.91 -19.74
C LEU A 55 -5.45 22.20 -18.59
N LEU A 56 -4.94 22.40 -17.37
CA LEU A 56 -5.74 22.75 -16.19
C LEU A 56 -6.40 24.12 -16.33
N ASP A 57 -5.66 25.13 -16.79
CA ASP A 57 -6.20 26.48 -17.06
C ASP A 57 -7.27 26.44 -18.16
N GLN A 58 -7.12 25.56 -19.15
CA GLN A 58 -8.11 25.38 -20.20
C GLN A 58 -9.36 24.64 -19.70
N HIS A 59 -9.21 23.67 -18.80
CA HIS A 59 -10.32 22.99 -18.14
C HIS A 59 -11.14 23.97 -17.28
N ARG A 60 -10.47 24.81 -16.48
CA ARG A 60 -11.09 25.89 -15.68
C ARG A 60 -11.87 26.91 -16.51
N ARG A 61 -11.46 27.16 -17.76
CA ARG A 61 -12.17 28.07 -18.68
C ARG A 61 -13.36 27.43 -19.38
N THR A 62 -13.42 26.10 -19.43
CA THR A 62 -14.44 25.35 -20.18
C THR A 62 -15.57 24.88 -19.27
N ASP A 63 -15.29 24.62 -18.00
CA ASP A 63 -16.27 24.20 -17.01
C ASP A 63 -16.58 25.32 -16.00
N ASP A 64 -17.64 26.08 -16.29
CA ASP A 64 -18.43 26.84 -15.28
C ASP A 64 -19.36 25.88 -14.50
N LYS A 65 -19.01 24.59 -14.47
CA LYS A 65 -19.63 23.56 -13.65
C LYS A 65 -18.78 23.39 -12.40
N PRO A 66 -19.39 23.34 -11.21
CA PRO A 66 -18.64 23.04 -10.00
C PRO A 66 -17.90 21.72 -10.22
N LEU A 67 -16.58 21.73 -10.03
CA LEU A 67 -15.80 20.51 -9.96
C LEU A 67 -16.52 19.55 -9.00
N PRO A 68 -16.53 18.23 -9.28
CA PRO A 68 -17.04 17.26 -8.32
C PRO A 68 -16.37 17.52 -6.96
N ASP A 69 -17.20 17.57 -5.92
CA ASP A 69 -16.81 17.88 -4.55
C ASP A 69 -15.56 17.09 -4.15
N GLY A 70 -14.48 17.80 -3.81
CA GLY A 70 -13.32 17.26 -3.10
C GLY A 70 -12.39 16.37 -3.93
N GLY A 71 -11.44 16.98 -4.64
CA GLY A 71 -10.35 16.33 -5.37
C GLY A 71 -9.32 15.61 -4.49
N SER A 72 -9.73 14.71 -3.60
CA SER A 72 -8.81 13.84 -2.87
C SER A 72 -8.40 12.65 -3.73
N CYS A 73 -7.10 12.43 -3.92
CA CYS A 73 -6.58 11.22 -4.55
C CYS A 73 -6.04 10.28 -3.46
N VAL A 74 -6.50 9.03 -3.48
CA VAL A 74 -6.06 8.00 -2.54
C VAL A 74 -5.44 6.84 -3.31
N LEU A 75 -4.18 6.53 -3.01
CA LEU A 75 -3.47 5.37 -3.52
C LEU A 75 -3.20 4.41 -2.38
N GLN A 76 -3.44 3.13 -2.59
CA GLN A 76 -3.17 2.08 -1.61
C GLN A 76 -2.37 0.95 -2.24
N TRP A 77 -1.39 0.43 -1.51
CA TRP A 77 -0.59 -0.71 -1.93
C TRP A 77 -0.16 -1.53 -0.70
N THR A 78 0.20 -2.79 -0.93
CA THR A 78 0.70 -3.70 0.11
C THR A 78 2.11 -4.15 -0.27
N PRO A 79 3.16 -3.57 0.34
CA PRO A 79 4.53 -4.04 0.16
C PRO A 79 4.70 -5.46 0.70
N SER A 80 5.65 -6.23 0.18
CA SER A 80 5.88 -7.62 0.59
C SER A 80 6.25 -7.80 2.06
N ASP A 81 7.02 -6.86 2.61
CA ASP A 81 7.65 -7.01 3.94
C ASP A 81 7.17 -5.96 4.96
N THR A 82 6.15 -5.17 4.63
CA THR A 82 5.63 -4.14 5.54
C THR A 82 4.11 -4.06 5.48
N PRO A 83 3.45 -3.51 6.52
CA PRO A 83 2.00 -3.35 6.51
C PRO A 83 1.51 -2.58 5.28
N PRO A 84 0.24 -2.77 4.89
CA PRO A 84 -0.41 -1.97 3.87
C PRO A 84 -0.15 -0.47 4.06
N ARG A 85 0.07 0.22 2.95
CA ARG A 85 0.40 1.63 2.87
C ARG A 85 -0.68 2.38 2.11
N ARG A 86 -0.95 3.60 2.53
CA ARG A 86 -1.89 4.49 1.85
C ARG A 86 -1.28 5.87 1.69
N LEU A 87 -1.40 6.44 0.51
CA LEU A 87 -1.05 7.82 0.20
C LEU A 87 -2.35 8.58 -0.04
N VAL A 88 -2.54 9.66 0.71
CA VAL A 88 -3.70 10.55 0.55
C VAL A 88 -3.19 11.92 0.14
N LEU A 89 -3.73 12.42 -0.96
CA LEU A 89 -3.47 13.74 -1.51
C LEU A 89 -4.76 14.52 -1.47
N GLU A 90 -4.83 15.54 -0.62
CA GLU A 90 -6.03 16.36 -0.42
C GLU A 90 -5.71 17.83 -0.67
N PRO A 91 -6.56 18.58 -1.38
CA PRO A 91 -6.40 20.02 -1.49
C PRO A 91 -6.55 20.65 -0.10
N ASP A 92 -5.63 21.55 0.23
CA ASP A 92 -5.82 22.49 1.32
C ASP A 92 -6.95 23.46 0.92
N GLY A 93 -7.75 23.94 1.88
CA GLY A 93 -9.04 24.60 1.60
C GLY A 93 -9.02 25.80 0.63
N ASP A 94 -7.83 26.34 0.34
CA ASP A 94 -7.60 27.44 -0.60
C ASP A 94 -7.34 26.98 -2.05
N GLY A 95 -7.25 25.67 -2.33
CA GLY A 95 -7.07 25.10 -3.68
C GLY A 95 -5.66 25.22 -4.30
N ASP A 96 -4.82 26.09 -3.76
CA ASP A 96 -3.45 26.36 -4.25
C ASP A 96 -2.35 25.53 -3.55
N LYS A 97 -2.73 24.77 -2.52
CA LYS A 97 -1.82 23.91 -1.77
C LYS A 97 -2.46 22.55 -1.63
N TRP A 98 -1.64 21.53 -1.62
CA TRP A 98 -2.07 20.16 -1.39
C TRP A 98 -1.35 19.60 -0.19
N THR A 99 -2.05 18.75 0.56
CA THR A 99 -1.44 17.97 1.63
C THR A 99 -1.21 16.55 1.15
N ARG A 100 0.01 16.07 1.32
CA ARG A 100 0.39 14.67 1.11
C ARG A 100 0.49 14.01 2.47
N ARG A 101 -0.26 12.94 2.67
CA ARG A 101 -0.19 12.10 3.88
C ARG A 101 0.16 10.69 3.49
N GLU A 102 1.24 10.17 4.06
CA GLU A 102 1.55 8.74 3.99
C GLU A 102 1.06 8.09 5.27
N LEU A 103 0.29 7.02 5.11
CA LEU A 103 -0.28 6.26 6.18
C LEU A 103 0.20 4.81 6.13
N GLU A 104 0.35 4.23 7.30
CA GLU A 104 0.69 2.83 7.53
C GLU A 104 -0.42 2.16 8.30
N TRP A 105 -0.80 0.96 7.89
CA TRP A 105 -1.76 0.15 8.60
C TRP A 105 -1.17 -0.42 9.89
N THR A 106 -1.90 -0.28 10.99
CA THR A 106 -1.47 -0.72 12.33
C THR A 106 -2.17 -1.99 12.80
N GLY A 107 -3.07 -2.56 12.00
CA GLY A 107 -3.94 -3.67 12.41
C GLY A 107 -5.26 -3.19 13.02
N ALA A 108 -5.29 -1.98 13.59
CA ALA A 108 -6.52 -1.35 14.08
C ALA A 108 -7.01 -0.20 13.18
N GLY A 109 -6.08 0.48 12.51
CA GLY A 109 -6.37 1.64 11.68
C GLY A 109 -5.15 2.21 10.97
N TRP A 110 -5.35 3.31 10.26
CA TRP A 110 -4.30 4.03 9.54
C TRP A 110 -3.58 5.04 10.44
N ARG A 111 -2.28 4.85 10.65
CA ARG A 111 -1.41 5.81 11.33
C ARG A 111 -0.71 6.69 10.31
N THR A 112 -0.74 8.01 10.50
CA THR A 112 0.03 8.93 9.64
C THR A 112 1.52 8.86 9.98
N CYS A 113 2.35 8.46 9.02
CA CYS A 113 3.80 8.38 9.17
C CYS A 113 4.50 9.65 8.67
N ARG A 114 3.95 10.25 7.61
CA ARG A 114 4.51 11.45 6.99
C ARG A 114 3.41 12.39 6.57
N ARG A 115 3.65 13.68 6.73
CA ARG A 115 2.77 14.74 6.25
C ARG A 115 3.59 15.87 5.66
N ASP A 116 3.36 16.17 4.39
CA ASP A 116 4.02 17.24 3.66
C ASP A 116 2.99 18.16 3.00
N THR A 117 3.39 19.40 2.74
CA THR A 117 2.63 20.34 1.90
C THR A 117 3.29 20.42 0.53
N ILE A 118 2.51 20.16 -0.52
CA ILE A 118 2.95 20.28 -1.91
C ILE A 118 2.38 21.59 -2.47
N ARG A 119 3.25 22.41 -3.05
CA ARG A 119 2.89 23.69 -3.70
C ARG A 119 2.99 23.63 -5.22
N ASP A 120 3.66 22.61 -5.76
CA ASP A 120 3.88 22.43 -7.19
C ASP A 120 3.28 21.08 -7.60
N VAL A 121 1.99 21.12 -7.90
CA VAL A 121 1.15 19.94 -8.11
C VAL A 121 0.84 19.84 -9.59
N ALA A 122 1.73 19.22 -10.36
CA ALA A 122 1.41 18.70 -11.68
C ALA A 122 0.68 17.36 -11.53
N ILE A 123 -0.49 17.37 -10.88
CA ILE A 123 -1.33 16.17 -10.77
C ILE A 123 -2.48 16.31 -11.75
N SER A 124 -2.26 15.83 -12.97
CA SER A 124 -3.36 15.42 -13.84
C SER A 124 -3.90 14.10 -13.27
N ALA A 125 -5.05 14.15 -12.59
CA ALA A 125 -5.80 12.94 -12.29
C ALA A 125 -6.16 12.29 -13.63
N PRO A 126 -5.85 11.00 -13.86
CA PRO A 126 -6.32 10.32 -15.05
C PRO A 126 -7.85 10.41 -15.07
N ALA A 127 -8.44 10.65 -16.26
CA ALA A 127 -9.88 10.79 -16.42
C ALA A 127 -10.69 9.54 -15.99
N GLU A 128 -10.00 8.41 -15.78
CA GLU A 128 -10.55 7.17 -15.24
C GLU A 128 -9.70 6.69 -14.06
N PRO A 129 -10.31 6.25 -12.94
CA PRO A 129 -9.59 5.61 -11.84
C PRO A 129 -8.90 4.34 -12.36
N ARG A 130 -7.59 4.41 -12.58
CA ARG A 130 -6.77 3.26 -13.02
C ARG A 130 -6.43 2.29 -11.90
N TYR A 131 -6.79 2.63 -10.66
CA TYR A 131 -6.51 1.83 -9.48
C TYR A 131 -7.82 1.38 -8.83
N PRO A 132 -7.86 0.17 -8.27
CA PRO A 132 -9.02 -0.28 -7.51
C PRO A 132 -9.28 0.66 -6.36
N ASP A 133 -10.56 0.82 -6.00
CA ASP A 133 -10.96 1.62 -4.86
C ASP A 133 -10.19 1.16 -3.61
N PRO A 134 -9.64 2.10 -2.81
CA PRO A 134 -8.89 1.74 -1.62
C PRO A 134 -9.83 1.06 -0.61
N VAL A 135 -9.56 -0.22 -0.32
CA VAL A 135 -10.31 -1.00 0.68
C VAL A 135 -9.48 -1.10 1.96
N ASP A 136 -10.09 -0.80 3.10
CA ASP A 136 -9.40 -0.97 4.39
C ASP A 136 -9.05 -2.46 4.62
N PRO A 137 -7.80 -2.77 5.00
CA PRO A 137 -7.43 -4.14 5.38
C PRO A 137 -8.26 -4.63 6.58
N PRO A 138 -8.41 -5.95 6.74
CA PRO A 138 -9.10 -6.50 7.91
C PRO A 138 -8.43 -6.09 9.22
N ILE A 139 -9.25 -5.70 10.19
CA ILE A 139 -8.79 -5.38 11.54
C ILE A 139 -8.28 -6.66 12.22
N LEU A 140 -7.13 -6.57 12.89
CA LEU A 140 -6.46 -7.71 13.50
C LEU A 140 -7.33 -8.37 14.58
N ASP A 141 -8.04 -7.60 15.40
CA ASP A 141 -8.99 -8.14 16.38
C ASP A 141 -10.11 -8.96 15.73
N THR A 142 -10.60 -8.52 14.57
CA THR A 142 -11.60 -9.29 13.81
C THR A 142 -10.99 -10.62 13.34
N LEU A 143 -9.74 -10.60 12.85
CA LEU A 143 -9.04 -11.81 12.43
C LEU A 143 -8.77 -12.77 13.61
N LEU A 144 -8.39 -12.23 14.77
CA LEU A 144 -8.20 -13.02 15.99
C LEU A 144 -9.51 -13.66 16.47
N ALA A 145 -10.62 -12.93 16.34
CA ALA A 145 -11.94 -13.48 16.67
C ALA A 145 -12.32 -14.66 15.76
N LEU A 146 -11.88 -14.66 14.49
CA LEU A 146 -12.16 -15.76 13.55
C LEU A 146 -11.42 -17.04 13.92
N ILE A 147 -10.18 -16.96 14.41
CA ILE A 147 -9.40 -18.15 14.77
C ILE A 147 -9.68 -18.64 16.20
N ARG A 148 -10.31 -17.82 17.04
CA ARG A 148 -10.62 -18.20 18.43
C ARG A 148 -11.72 -19.25 18.48
N GLY A 149 -11.43 -20.37 19.14
CA GLY A 149 -12.39 -21.46 19.31
C GLY A 149 -12.48 -22.41 18.12
N THR A 150 -11.68 -22.22 17.06
CA THR A 150 -11.65 -23.12 15.91
C THR A 150 -10.75 -24.33 16.13
N TRP A 151 -9.88 -24.33 17.14
CA TRP A 151 -8.90 -25.41 17.40
C TRP A 151 -9.49 -26.82 17.47
N THR A 152 -10.71 -26.93 18.00
CA THR A 152 -11.45 -28.19 18.13
C THR A 152 -11.97 -28.74 16.79
N ASN A 153 -12.06 -27.90 15.76
CA ASN A 153 -12.47 -28.32 14.41
C ASN A 153 -11.36 -29.13 13.75
N PRO A 154 -11.63 -30.22 13.02
CA PRO A 154 -10.60 -31.10 12.47
C PRO A 154 -9.50 -30.37 11.69
N ASP A 155 -9.85 -29.26 11.03
CA ASP A 155 -8.95 -28.32 10.40
C ASP A 155 -9.25 -26.90 10.93
N PRO A 156 -8.44 -26.38 11.87
CA PRO A 156 -8.69 -25.07 12.48
C PRO A 156 -8.23 -23.92 11.59
N ASP A 157 -8.94 -22.80 11.65
CA ASP A 157 -8.51 -21.55 11.04
C ASP A 157 -7.32 -20.95 11.78
N VAL A 158 -6.34 -20.47 11.02
CA VAL A 158 -5.09 -19.89 11.52
C VAL A 158 -4.79 -18.57 10.81
N LEU A 159 -4.04 -17.69 11.47
CA LEU A 159 -3.54 -16.47 10.84
C LEU A 159 -2.14 -16.71 10.29
N VAL A 160 -2.01 -16.52 9.00
CA VAL A 160 -0.77 -16.68 8.25
C VAL A 160 -0.21 -15.31 7.93
N PHE A 161 0.99 -15.05 8.42
CA PHE A 161 1.83 -13.94 8.02
C PHE A 161 2.72 -14.42 6.87
N ASP A 162 2.35 -14.03 5.65
CA ASP A 162 3.08 -14.38 4.43
C ASP A 162 3.82 -13.15 3.92
N THR A 163 5.14 -13.16 4.06
CA THR A 163 6.03 -12.23 3.37
C THR A 163 6.36 -12.83 2.02
N LEU A 164 5.66 -12.37 0.96
CA LEU A 164 5.94 -12.70 -0.43
C LEU A 164 7.40 -12.36 -0.79
N GLY A 165 8.31 -13.33 -0.61
CA GLY A 165 9.75 -13.17 -0.83
C GLY A 165 10.64 -13.83 0.22
N MET A 166 10.11 -14.21 1.38
CA MET A 166 10.85 -14.95 2.42
C MET A 166 10.31 -16.39 2.51
N THR A 167 11.21 -17.36 2.69
CA THR A 167 10.86 -18.78 2.88
C THR A 167 10.24 -19.10 4.25
N GLU A 168 10.05 -18.12 5.13
CA GLU A 168 9.64 -18.30 6.52
C GLU A 168 8.27 -17.66 6.78
N GLN A 169 7.24 -18.46 6.53
CA GLN A 169 5.84 -18.19 6.88
C GLN A 169 5.67 -18.17 8.41
N GLY A 170 5.05 -17.12 8.94
CA GLY A 170 4.65 -17.04 10.34
C GLY A 170 3.21 -17.51 10.50
N VAL A 171 2.94 -18.41 11.46
CA VAL A 171 1.58 -18.90 11.70
C VAL A 171 1.20 -18.65 13.16
N LEU A 172 0.07 -17.99 13.34
CA LEU A 172 -0.53 -17.71 14.64
C LEU A 172 -1.83 -18.51 14.76
N VAL A 173 -1.95 -19.26 15.85
CA VAL A 173 -3.10 -20.10 16.16
C VAL A 173 -3.66 -19.77 17.53
N ALA A 174 -4.95 -20.04 17.76
CA ALA A 174 -5.57 -19.91 19.08
C ALA A 174 -5.84 -21.32 19.66
N VAL A 175 -4.97 -21.79 20.56
CA VAL A 175 -5.12 -23.09 21.24
C VAL A 175 -5.72 -22.86 22.63
N ASP A 176 -6.92 -23.35 22.88
CA ASP A 176 -7.61 -23.22 24.18
C ASP A 176 -7.69 -21.77 24.70
N GLY A 177 -7.78 -20.80 23.77
CA GLY A 177 -7.83 -19.36 24.08
C GLY A 177 -6.46 -18.68 24.18
N GLU A 178 -5.37 -19.45 24.13
CA GLU A 178 -3.99 -18.94 24.09
C GLU A 178 -3.54 -18.72 22.64
N LEU A 179 -3.04 -17.53 22.34
CA LEU A 179 -2.46 -17.22 21.05
C LEU A 179 -1.02 -17.76 21.01
N ARG A 180 -0.74 -18.67 20.08
CA ARG A 180 0.57 -19.30 19.90
C ARG A 180 1.09 -18.98 18.51
N TYR A 181 2.23 -18.31 18.44
CA TYR A 181 2.89 -17.97 17.19
C TYR A 181 4.06 -18.92 16.93
N ARG A 182 4.26 -19.30 15.67
CA ARG A 182 5.41 -20.08 15.23
C ARG A 182 5.81 -19.70 13.80
N ASP A 183 7.09 -19.44 13.58
CA ASP A 183 7.66 -19.41 12.24
C ASP A 183 7.87 -20.83 11.70
N ALA A 184 7.63 -21.05 10.41
CA ALA A 184 7.79 -22.35 9.76
C ALA A 184 9.20 -22.94 9.90
N GLY A 185 10.23 -22.08 9.91
CA GLY A 185 11.62 -22.48 10.14
C GLY A 185 12.00 -22.66 11.61
N SER A 186 11.15 -22.22 12.55
CA SER A 186 11.45 -22.30 13.98
C SER A 186 11.07 -23.68 14.56
N PRO A 187 11.93 -24.27 15.41
CA PRO A 187 11.60 -25.50 16.13
C PRO A 187 10.55 -25.27 17.24
N GLN A 188 10.33 -24.03 17.65
CA GLN A 188 9.52 -23.67 18.82
C GLN A 188 8.44 -22.63 18.48
N TRP A 189 7.35 -22.70 19.22
CA TRP A 189 6.30 -21.67 19.26
C TRP A 189 6.46 -20.86 20.54
N TYR A 190 5.93 -19.63 20.56
CA TYR A 190 5.82 -18.82 21.76
C TYR A 190 4.42 -18.24 21.92
N THR A 191 4.05 -17.96 23.16
CA THR A 191 2.77 -17.34 23.50
C THR A 191 2.81 -15.87 23.13
N VAL A 192 1.80 -15.42 22.38
CA VAL A 192 1.58 -14.00 22.11
C VAL A 192 0.64 -13.46 23.18
N THR A 193 1.19 -12.67 24.10
CA THR A 193 0.50 -12.26 25.33
C THR A 193 -0.15 -10.89 25.23
N ASN A 194 0.32 -10.05 24.31
CA ASN A 194 -0.08 -8.65 24.23
C ASN A 194 -0.22 -8.16 22.79
N GLU A 195 -0.94 -7.05 22.65
CA GLU A 195 -1.19 -6.39 21.36
C GLU A 195 0.09 -5.80 20.74
N ALA A 196 1.10 -5.49 21.55
CA ALA A 196 2.37 -4.94 21.06
C ALA A 196 3.19 -5.97 20.27
N GLU A 197 3.21 -7.23 20.72
CA GLU A 197 3.82 -8.36 20.00
C GLU A 197 3.10 -8.61 18.67
N LEU A 198 1.77 -8.60 18.67
CA LEU A 198 0.96 -8.72 17.46
C LEU A 198 1.24 -7.58 16.46
N SER A 199 1.30 -6.35 16.96
CA SER A 199 1.64 -5.16 16.16
C SER A 199 3.06 -5.27 15.59
N HIS A 200 3.99 -5.84 16.34
CA HIS A 200 5.34 -6.09 15.89
C HIS A 200 5.39 -7.13 14.76
N HIS A 201 4.62 -8.23 14.85
CA HIS A 201 4.50 -9.20 13.75
C HIS A 201 3.90 -8.56 12.50
N LEU A 202 2.84 -7.76 12.64
CA LEU A 202 2.27 -7.02 11.52
C LEU A 202 3.31 -6.10 10.85
N GLN A 203 4.10 -5.37 11.64
CA GLN A 203 5.13 -4.46 11.13
C GLN A 203 6.24 -5.18 10.37
N GLN A 204 6.63 -6.38 10.84
CA GLN A 204 7.73 -7.14 10.24
C GLN A 204 7.31 -8.03 9.08
N LYS A 205 6.07 -8.53 9.11
CA LYS A 205 5.61 -9.58 8.19
C LYS A 205 4.38 -9.20 7.37
N GLY A 206 3.87 -7.99 7.55
CA GLY A 206 2.70 -7.50 6.83
C GLY A 206 1.38 -8.02 7.39
N GLN A 207 0.31 -7.76 6.63
CA GLN A 207 -1.06 -8.11 7.02
C GLN A 207 -1.27 -9.63 6.95
N PRO A 208 -1.68 -10.29 8.04
CA PRO A 208 -1.98 -11.71 8.00
C PRO A 208 -3.29 -12.00 7.27
N VAL A 209 -3.38 -13.21 6.74
CA VAL A 209 -4.57 -13.77 6.09
C VAL A 209 -5.06 -14.99 6.88
N VAL A 210 -6.37 -15.19 6.94
CA VAL A 210 -6.95 -16.40 7.52
C VAL A 210 -6.83 -17.54 6.51
N GLN A 211 -6.24 -18.66 6.93
CA GLN A 211 -6.13 -19.89 6.15
C GLN A 211 -6.45 -21.09 7.02
N SER A 212 -6.72 -22.23 6.39
CA SER A 212 -6.86 -23.49 7.14
C SER A 212 -5.47 -23.99 7.54
N LEU A 213 -5.33 -24.59 8.72
CA LEU A 213 -4.04 -25.13 9.16
C LEU A 213 -3.47 -26.14 8.15
N SER A 214 -4.33 -26.94 7.51
CA SER A 214 -3.94 -27.90 6.47
C SER A 214 -3.33 -27.29 5.20
N GLU A 215 -3.59 -26.00 4.95
CA GLU A 215 -3.02 -25.25 3.82
C GLU A 215 -1.61 -24.71 4.15
N THR A 216 -1.20 -24.81 5.42
CA THR A 216 0.13 -24.42 5.88
C THR A 216 1.09 -25.61 5.93
N SER A 217 2.39 -25.33 6.05
CA SER A 217 3.40 -26.36 6.29
C SER A 217 3.39 -26.90 7.74
N LEU A 218 2.55 -26.34 8.62
CA LEU A 218 2.51 -26.69 10.04
C LEU A 218 1.32 -27.59 10.37
N THR A 219 1.46 -28.36 11.44
CA THR A 219 0.41 -29.26 11.94
C THR A 219 0.12 -28.95 13.41
N ARG A 220 -0.95 -29.55 13.96
CA ARG A 220 -1.28 -29.36 15.38
C ARG A 220 -0.14 -29.70 16.34
N GLN A 221 0.68 -30.70 16.00
CA GLN A 221 1.81 -31.12 16.82
C GLN A 221 2.88 -30.04 16.96
N HIS A 222 2.90 -29.04 16.09
CA HIS A 222 3.81 -27.91 16.19
C HIS A 222 3.37 -26.86 17.22
N PHE A 223 2.14 -26.95 17.73
CA PHE A 223 1.55 -25.99 18.65
C PHE A 223 1.07 -26.61 19.96
N THR A 224 0.98 -27.94 20.09
CA THR A 224 0.53 -28.63 21.32
C THR A 224 1.60 -28.89 22.40
N PRO A 225 2.90 -29.13 22.11
CA PRO A 225 3.89 -29.35 23.16
C PRO A 225 4.00 -28.11 24.05
N SER A 226 4.12 -28.26 25.37
CA SER A 226 4.39 -27.11 26.27
C SER A 226 5.65 -26.37 25.81
N PRO A 227 5.69 -25.03 25.90
CA PRO A 227 6.92 -24.31 25.62
C PRO A 227 7.94 -24.84 26.63
N LEU A 228 9.13 -25.23 26.16
CA LEU A 228 10.23 -25.45 27.09
C LEU A 228 10.49 -24.10 27.72
N THR A 229 10.07 -23.94 28.97
CA THR A 229 10.57 -22.87 29.83
C THR A 229 12.09 -22.98 29.78
N ASP A 230 12.77 -21.90 29.41
CA ASP A 230 14.21 -21.77 29.62
C ASP A 230 14.46 -22.03 31.10
N ASP A 231 14.83 -23.26 31.43
CA ASP A 231 15.43 -23.59 32.71
C ASP A 231 16.82 -22.97 32.64
N GLU A 232 17.01 -21.90 33.42
CA GLU A 232 18.30 -21.28 33.66
C GLU A 232 19.37 -22.36 33.95
N GLY A 233 20.44 -22.34 33.16
CA GLY A 233 21.68 -23.08 33.40
C GLY A 233 22.88 -22.16 33.23
#